data_AF-A0A6G7P466-F1
#
_entry.id   AF-A0A6G7P466-F1
#
_cell.length_a   1.000
_cell.length_b   1.000
_cell.length_c   1.000
_cell.angle_alpha   90.00
_cell.angle_beta   90.00
_cell.angle_gamma   90.00
#
_symmetry.space_group_name_H-M   'P 1'
#
loop_
_entity.id
_entity.type
_entity.pdbx_description
1 polymer ?
#
loop_
_entity_poly.entity_id
_entity_poly.type
_entity_poly.pdbx_seq_one_letter_code
_entity_poly.pdbx_strand_id
1 'polypeptide(L)'
;MAARVVSWNAFRRLFAPDRDGVRGAPGRDGVRVALDWPRLAALHRTGAVRVVREDHALDRLPPPYAYYAPWYADPAGRPTDYRAADARPLNSADLARTGQGLTEEQRHRVGHFERALAEAPLRLCLPTLDLGEGRRLVLDGNHRLVALLRLVATGPGAAVHEFRVSAPLDPKLLPDLHHWVAD
;
A
#
# COMPACT_ATOMS: atom_id res chain seq x y z
N MET A 1 12.66 -23.66 13.25
CA MET A 1 12.26 -22.45 14.00
C MET A 1 11.09 -21.82 13.27
N ALA A 2 9.87 -21.97 13.81
CA ALA A 2 8.64 -21.63 13.11
C ALA A 2 8.39 -20.12 13.12
N ALA A 3 8.53 -19.48 11.95
CA ALA A 3 8.15 -18.09 11.77
C ALA A 3 6.62 -17.96 11.90
N ARG A 4 6.17 -17.22 12.92
CA ARG A 4 4.77 -16.85 13.08
C ARG A 4 4.41 -15.81 12.01
N VAL A 5 3.78 -16.29 10.93
CA VAL A 5 3.16 -15.47 9.89
C VAL A 5 2.00 -14.70 10.51
N VAL A 6 2.10 -13.37 10.58
CA VAL A 6 0.93 -12.51 10.84
C VAL A 6 0.09 -12.52 9.56
N SER A 7 -0.92 -13.41 9.54
CA SER A 7 -1.77 -13.75 8.39
C SER A 7 -2.53 -12.52 7.82
N TRP A 8 -2.62 -12.29 6.50
CA TRP A 8 -3.40 -13.04 5.48
C TRP A 8 -4.94 -13.10 5.71
N ASN A 9 -5.46 -12.84 6.93
CA ASN A 9 -6.88 -13.06 7.22
C ASN A 9 -7.88 -12.07 6.57
N ALA A 10 -7.42 -10.92 6.05
CA ALA A 10 -8.28 -9.96 5.35
C ALA A 10 -8.29 -10.14 3.82
N PHE A 11 -7.15 -10.47 3.19
CA PHE A 11 -7.09 -10.92 1.78
C PHE A 11 -7.89 -12.22 1.58
N ARG A 12 -7.96 -13.07 2.61
CA ARG A 12 -8.78 -14.30 2.68
C ARG A 12 -10.29 -14.12 2.50
N ARG A 13 -10.88 -12.96 2.83
CA ARG A 13 -12.35 -12.77 2.78
C ARG A 13 -12.87 -12.26 1.45
N LEU A 14 -12.00 -11.94 0.49
CA LEU A 14 -12.41 -11.32 -0.79
C LEU A 14 -12.20 -12.20 -2.02
N PHE A 15 -11.74 -13.43 -1.80
CA PHE A 15 -12.07 -14.54 -2.70
C PHE A 15 -13.11 -15.51 -2.10
N ALA A 16 -13.68 -15.23 -0.92
CA ALA A 16 -14.82 -15.97 -0.34
C ALA A 16 -15.66 -15.13 0.65
N PRO A 17 -16.99 -15.00 0.45
CA PRO A 17 -17.82 -13.84 0.77
C PRO A 17 -18.39 -13.83 2.19
N ASP A 18 -18.44 -12.67 2.85
CA ASP A 18 -19.62 -12.26 3.63
C ASP A 18 -19.59 -10.76 4.05
N ARG A 19 -20.75 -10.11 3.88
CA ARG A 19 -21.28 -8.85 4.46
C ARG A 19 -20.89 -7.46 3.91
N ASP A 20 -21.92 -6.86 3.31
CA ASP A 20 -22.40 -5.47 3.44
C ASP A 20 -21.55 -4.28 2.99
N GLY A 21 -21.70 -3.96 1.70
CA GLY A 21 -21.85 -2.59 1.22
C GLY A 21 -20.58 -1.74 1.12
N VAL A 22 -20.58 -0.83 0.14
CA VAL A 22 -19.67 0.32 0.10
C VAL A 22 -19.82 1.10 1.40
N ARG A 23 -18.93 0.89 2.37
CA ARG A 23 -18.83 1.70 3.59
C ARG A 23 -17.37 1.99 3.92
N GLY A 24 -16.91 3.13 3.42
CA GLY A 24 -16.00 3.96 4.21
C GLY A 24 -16.80 4.59 5.35
N ALA A 25 -16.76 3.98 6.54
CA ALA A 25 -17.09 4.69 7.78
C ALA A 25 -15.76 5.09 8.44
N PRO A 26 -15.63 6.32 8.96
CA PRO A 26 -14.36 6.84 9.43
C PRO A 26 -14.00 6.17 10.75
N GLY A 27 -13.19 5.11 10.68
CA GLY A 27 -12.26 4.88 11.77
C GLY A 27 -11.31 6.07 11.80
N ARG A 28 -11.04 6.64 12.97
CA ARG A 28 -10.05 7.71 13.19
C ARG A 28 -8.62 7.36 12.70
N ASP A 29 -8.43 6.19 12.09
CA ASP A 29 -7.20 5.40 12.16
C ASP A 29 -6.98 4.48 10.93
N GLY A 30 -7.73 4.59 9.82
CA GLY A 30 -7.69 3.58 8.75
C GLY A 30 -7.67 4.14 7.35
N VAL A 31 -6.48 4.46 6.82
CA VAL A 31 -6.32 4.65 5.37
C VAL A 31 -6.48 3.29 4.69
N ARG A 32 -7.72 2.98 4.33
CA ARG A 32 -8.04 2.01 3.30
C ARG A 32 -8.00 2.79 2.01
N VAL A 33 -7.21 2.35 1.03
CA VAL A 33 -7.51 2.67 -0.37
C VAL A 33 -9.01 2.46 -0.54
N ALA A 34 -9.73 3.45 -1.08
CA ALA A 34 -11.19 3.40 -1.23
C ALA A 34 -11.59 2.43 -2.35
N LEU A 35 -11.03 1.23 -2.33
CA LEU A 35 -11.20 0.18 -3.32
C LEU A 35 -12.58 -0.44 -3.18
N ASP A 36 -13.35 -0.45 -4.28
CA ASP A 36 -14.62 -1.16 -4.35
C ASP A 36 -14.35 -2.66 -4.46
N TRP A 37 -14.22 -3.29 -3.29
CA TRP A 37 -13.94 -4.72 -3.17
C TRP A 37 -15.01 -5.62 -3.81
N PRO A 38 -16.33 -5.38 -3.65
CA PRO A 38 -17.35 -6.10 -4.42
C PRO A 38 -17.14 -6.01 -5.93
N ARG A 39 -16.82 -4.82 -6.46
CA ARG A 39 -16.53 -4.63 -7.89
C ARG A 39 -15.28 -5.39 -8.31
N LEU A 40 -14.20 -5.35 -7.52
CA LEU A 40 -12.98 -6.13 -7.79
C LEU A 40 -13.28 -7.63 -7.84
N ALA A 41 -14.07 -8.14 -6.89
CA ALA A 41 -14.46 -9.55 -6.86
C ALA A 41 -15.34 -9.93 -8.06
N ALA A 42 -16.22 -9.03 -8.51
CA ALA A 42 -17.00 -9.23 -9.72
C ALA A 42 -16.11 -9.30 -10.97
N LEU A 43 -15.16 -8.36 -11.12
CA LEU A 43 -14.18 -8.35 -12.22
C LEU A 43 -13.26 -9.59 -12.18
N HIS A 44 -12.92 -10.09 -11.00
CA HIS A 44 -12.16 -11.33 -10.88
C HIS A 44 -12.94 -12.54 -11.41
N ARG A 45 -14.24 -12.64 -11.12
CA ARG A 45 -15.10 -13.73 -11.63
C ARG A 45 -15.21 -13.70 -13.16
N THR A 46 -15.05 -12.55 -13.80
CA THR A 46 -15.03 -12.43 -15.27
C THR A 46 -13.65 -12.65 -15.88
N GLY A 47 -12.62 -12.94 -15.08
CA GLY A 47 -11.23 -13.07 -15.55
C GLY A 47 -10.53 -11.74 -15.85
N ALA A 48 -11.15 -10.60 -15.52
CA ALA A 48 -10.57 -9.28 -15.75
C ALA A 48 -9.56 -8.86 -14.67
N VAL A 49 -9.48 -9.60 -13.56
CA VAL A 49 -8.49 -9.40 -12.51
C VAL A 49 -7.52 -10.56 -12.50
N ARG A 50 -6.23 -10.27 -12.45
CA ARG A 50 -5.16 -11.24 -12.24
C ARG A 50 -4.45 -10.94 -10.93
N VAL A 51 -4.16 -11.98 -10.15
CA VAL A 51 -3.29 -11.87 -8.97
C VAL A 51 -2.00 -12.64 -9.25
N VAL A 52 -0.86 -11.98 -9.07
CA VAL A 52 0.46 -12.60 -9.15
C VAL A 52 1.14 -12.48 -7.79
N ARG A 53 1.79 -13.56 -7.36
CA ARG A 53 2.63 -13.56 -6.18
C ARG A 53 4.08 -13.43 -6.59
N GLU A 54 4.79 -12.47 -6.02
CA GLU A 54 6.21 -12.24 -6.28
C GLU A 54 6.95 -12.02 -4.97
N ASP A 55 8.16 -12.56 -4.87
CA ASP A 55 9.01 -12.38 -3.71
C ASP A 55 10.18 -11.46 -4.11
N HIS A 56 10.32 -10.35 -3.40
CA HIS A 56 11.34 -9.33 -3.66
C HIS A 56 12.31 -9.26 -2.49
N ALA A 57 13.60 -9.24 -2.78
CA ALA A 57 14.57 -8.74 -1.83
C ALA A 57 14.57 -7.22 -1.92
N LEU A 58 14.33 -6.55 -0.79
CA LEU A 58 14.69 -5.15 -0.61
C LEU A 58 16.13 -5.15 -0.10
N ASP A 59 17.08 -5.24 -1.02
CA ASP A 59 18.47 -4.92 -0.75
C ASP A 59 18.73 -3.43 -1.07
N ARG A 60 19.99 -3.02 -1.11
CA ARG A 60 20.38 -1.61 -1.29
C ARG A 60 20.05 -1.03 -2.67
N LEU A 61 19.43 -1.80 -3.57
CA LEU A 61 18.93 -1.30 -4.84
C LEU A 61 17.48 -0.83 -4.70
N PRO A 62 17.07 0.23 -5.43
CA PRO A 62 15.65 0.56 -5.46
C PRO A 62 14.90 -0.67 -5.99
N PRO A 63 13.74 -1.02 -5.39
CA PRO A 63 12.90 -2.06 -5.96
C PRO A 63 12.66 -1.76 -7.45
N PRO A 64 12.53 -2.78 -8.31
CA PRO A 64 12.29 -2.58 -9.74
C PRO A 64 10.99 -1.82 -10.05
N TYR A 65 10.22 -1.45 -9.02
CA TYR A 65 8.94 -0.76 -9.09
C TYR A 65 8.88 0.37 -8.05
N ALA A 66 8.12 1.41 -8.37
CA ALA A 66 7.79 2.48 -7.43
C ALA A 66 6.53 2.11 -6.63
N TYR A 67 6.69 1.89 -5.32
CA TYR A 67 5.58 1.69 -4.39
C TYR A 67 5.03 3.03 -3.90
N TYR A 68 3.73 3.23 -4.04
CA TYR A 68 3.03 4.40 -3.56
C TYR A 68 2.10 4.08 -2.41
N ALA A 69 2.02 5.01 -1.47
CA ALA A 69 1.02 4.99 -0.42
C ALA A 69 -0.16 5.89 -0.80
N PRO A 70 -1.41 5.54 -0.48
CA PRO A 70 -2.60 6.36 -0.68
C PRO A 70 -2.68 7.55 0.30
N TRP A 71 -1.56 8.25 0.44
CA TRP A 71 -1.40 9.48 1.18
C TRP A 71 -1.05 10.57 0.18
N TYR A 72 -1.51 11.77 0.47
CA TYR A 72 -1.44 12.87 -0.47
C TYR A 72 -0.80 14.08 0.18
N ALA A 73 -0.04 14.83 -0.63
CA ALA A 73 0.43 16.15 -0.25
C ALA A 73 0.01 17.18 -1.29
N ASP A 74 -0.16 18.43 -0.84
CA ASP A 74 -0.32 19.58 -1.71
C ASP A 74 1.03 19.96 -2.39
N PRO A 75 1.05 20.93 -3.33
CA PRO A 75 2.27 21.39 -3.97
C PRO A 75 3.33 21.97 -3.01
N ALA A 76 2.93 22.38 -1.79
CA ALA A 76 3.84 22.82 -0.75
C ALA A 76 4.39 21.66 0.12
N GLY A 77 4.02 20.41 -0.19
CA GLY A 77 4.45 19.22 0.54
C GLY A 77 3.71 18.98 1.86
N ARG A 78 2.59 19.68 2.10
CA ARG A 78 1.78 19.51 3.31
C ARG A 78 0.76 18.39 3.10
N PRO A 79 0.47 17.57 4.13
CA PRO A 79 -0.54 16.52 4.03
C PRO A 79 -1.90 17.10 3.59
N THR A 80 -2.58 16.42 2.65
CA THR A 80 -3.90 16.83 2.16
C THR A 80 -4.83 15.63 1.95
N ASP A 81 -6.12 15.90 1.72
CA ASP A 81 -7.12 14.88 1.37
C ASP A 81 -7.07 14.59 -0.13
N TYR A 82 -7.38 13.35 -0.52
CA TYR A 82 -7.39 12.91 -1.91
C TYR A 82 -8.38 13.68 -2.80
N ARG A 83 -9.36 14.40 -2.21
CA ARG A 83 -10.32 15.22 -2.96
C ARG A 83 -9.74 16.59 -3.37
N ALA A 84 -8.59 16.99 -2.84
CA ALA A 84 -7.96 18.23 -3.27
C ALA A 84 -7.50 18.10 -4.73
N ALA A 85 -7.80 19.13 -5.53
CA ALA A 85 -7.56 19.09 -6.98
C ALA A 85 -6.06 19.00 -7.33
N ASP A 86 -5.20 19.46 -6.44
CA ASP A 86 -3.74 19.46 -6.55
C ASP A 86 -3.07 18.40 -5.65
N ALA A 87 -3.85 17.45 -5.11
CA ALA A 87 -3.34 16.35 -4.32
C ALA A 87 -2.37 15.50 -5.14
N ARG A 88 -1.17 15.30 -4.61
CA ARG A 88 -0.15 14.46 -5.23
C ARG A 88 0.07 13.20 -4.42
N PRO A 89 0.05 12.02 -5.04
CA PRO A 89 0.31 10.77 -4.34
C PRO A 89 1.76 10.69 -3.86
N LEU A 90 1.97 10.01 -2.73
CA LEU A 90 3.29 9.93 -2.10
C LEU A 90 3.99 8.59 -2.37
N ASN A 91 5.23 8.67 -2.83
CA ASN A 91 6.10 7.52 -3.02
C ASN A 91 6.65 7.03 -1.67
N SER A 92 6.58 5.72 -1.42
CA SER A 92 6.97 5.11 -0.13
C SER A 92 8.46 5.26 0.18
N ALA A 93 9.33 5.26 -0.83
CA ALA A 93 10.76 5.49 -0.65
C ALA A 93 11.07 6.95 -0.29
N ASP A 94 10.35 7.91 -0.91
CA ASP A 94 10.47 9.33 -0.56
C ASP A 94 9.98 9.59 0.85
N LEU A 95 8.82 9.03 1.22
CA LEU A 95 8.28 9.08 2.58
C LEU A 95 9.25 8.50 3.61
N ALA A 96 9.91 7.39 3.27
CA ALA A 96 10.93 6.78 4.12
C ALA A 96 12.10 7.75 4.33
N ARG A 97 12.59 8.36 3.25
CA ARG A 97 13.76 9.26 3.28
C ARG A 97 13.50 10.61 3.97
N THR A 98 12.38 11.27 3.68
CA THR A 98 12.14 12.66 4.11
C THR A 98 11.08 12.78 5.19
N GLY A 99 10.13 11.85 5.25
CA GLY A 99 8.94 11.95 6.09
C GLY A 99 8.01 13.13 5.75
N GLN A 100 8.28 13.87 4.67
CA GLN A 100 7.44 14.97 4.21
C GLN A 100 6.10 14.44 3.70
N GLY A 101 5.03 15.23 3.85
CA GLY A 101 3.67 14.81 3.49
C GLY A 101 3.00 13.85 4.48
N LEU A 102 3.71 13.35 5.50
CA LEU A 102 3.08 12.59 6.58
C LEU A 102 2.38 13.50 7.59
N THR A 103 1.25 13.05 8.12
CA THR A 103 0.66 13.62 9.35
C THR A 103 1.45 13.17 10.58
N GLU A 104 1.22 13.82 11.72
CA GLU A 104 1.85 13.41 12.99
C GLU A 104 1.48 11.98 13.39
N GLU A 105 0.21 11.61 13.23
CA GLU A 105 -0.28 10.26 13.52
C GLU A 105 0.40 9.21 12.63
N GLN A 106 0.52 9.48 11.32
CA GLN A 106 1.21 8.59 10.39
C GLN A 106 2.69 8.44 10.77
N ARG A 107 3.37 9.53 11.14
CA ARG A 107 4.76 9.47 11.64
C ARG A 107 4.86 8.60 12.89
N HIS A 108 3.97 8.78 13.86
CA HIS A 108 3.97 7.99 15.09
C HIS A 108 3.80 6.49 14.82
N ARG A 109 2.89 6.14 13.91
CA ARG A 109 2.65 4.74 13.50
C ARG A 109 3.83 4.13 12.76
N VAL A 110 4.43 4.89 11.84
CA VAL A 110 5.66 4.46 11.14
C VAL A 110 6.74 4.16 12.19
N GLY A 111 6.99 5.07 13.13
CA GLY A 111 7.98 4.86 14.20
C GLY A 111 7.66 3.68 15.13
N HIS A 112 6.38 3.39 15.38
CA HIS A 112 5.98 2.17 16.10
C HIS A 112 6.36 0.90 15.32
N PHE A 113 6.07 0.86 14.02
CA PHE A 113 6.44 -0.28 13.18
C PHE A 113 7.95 -0.41 12.99
N GLU A 114 8.70 0.69 12.90
CA GLU A 114 10.17 0.66 12.86
C GLU A 114 10.74 -0.08 14.07
N ARG A 115 10.28 0.28 15.28
CA ARG A 115 10.71 -0.40 16.52
C ARG A 115 10.35 -1.89 16.51
N ALA A 116 9.12 -2.21 16.15
CA ALA A 116 8.66 -3.60 16.12
C ALA A 116 9.40 -4.45 15.07
N LEU A 117 9.75 -3.87 13.93
CA LEU A 117 10.45 -4.55 12.85
C LEU A 117 11.95 -4.73 13.15
N ALA A 118 12.58 -3.84 13.91
CA ALA A 118 13.98 -3.96 14.29
C ALA A 118 14.28 -5.21 15.14
N GLU A 119 13.28 -5.75 15.85
CA GLU A 119 13.42 -6.88 16.76
C GLU A 119 13.27 -8.27 16.09
N ALA A 120 12.92 -8.33 14.79
CA ALA A 120 12.62 -9.59 14.10
C ALA A 120 13.05 -9.61 12.62
N PRO A 121 13.18 -10.80 11.98
CA PRO A 121 13.44 -10.89 10.56
C PRO A 121 12.41 -10.13 9.72
N LEU A 122 12.90 -9.25 8.85
CA LEU A 122 12.11 -8.31 8.08
C LEU A 122 11.43 -9.00 6.88
N ARG A 123 10.27 -9.62 7.11
CA ARG A 123 9.39 -10.13 6.04
C ARG A 123 8.05 -9.42 6.06
N LEU A 124 7.72 -8.74 4.97
CA LEU A 124 6.44 -8.04 4.83
C LEU A 124 5.60 -8.67 3.72
N CYS A 125 4.34 -9.00 4.01
CA CYS A 125 3.37 -9.34 2.97
C CYS A 125 2.68 -8.05 2.49
N LEU A 126 2.69 -7.80 1.19
CA LEU A 126 2.27 -6.52 0.61
C LEU A 126 1.24 -6.73 -0.52
N PRO A 127 -0.06 -6.49 -0.29
CA PRO A 127 -1.03 -6.44 -1.37
C PRO A 127 -0.92 -5.12 -2.12
N THR A 128 -0.81 -5.19 -3.45
CA THR A 128 -0.64 -4.02 -4.30
C THR A 128 -1.62 -4.05 -5.47
N LEU A 129 -1.98 -2.88 -5.99
CA LEU A 129 -2.63 -2.71 -7.28
C LEU A 129 -1.58 -2.23 -8.29
N ASP A 130 -1.52 -2.90 -9.43
CA ASP A 130 -0.70 -2.52 -10.58
C ASP A 130 -1.30 -1.28 -11.24
N LEU A 131 -0.52 -0.19 -11.29
CA LEU A 131 -0.90 1.06 -11.94
C LEU A 131 -0.30 1.18 -13.36
N GLY A 132 0.39 0.14 -13.85
CA GLY A 132 1.18 0.20 -15.08
C GLY A 132 2.57 0.81 -14.87
N GLU A 133 3.44 0.69 -15.88
CA GLU A 133 4.77 1.34 -15.93
C GLU A 133 5.66 1.11 -14.70
N GLY A 134 5.55 -0.06 -14.07
CA GLY A 134 6.30 -0.38 -12.85
C GLY A 134 5.86 0.43 -11.62
N ARG A 135 4.65 0.99 -11.61
CA ARG A 135 4.07 1.67 -10.44
C ARG A 135 3.11 0.74 -9.71
N ARG A 136 3.15 0.78 -8.37
CA ARG A 136 2.37 -0.10 -7.49
C ARG A 136 1.68 0.73 -6.42
N LEU A 137 0.36 0.69 -6.34
CA LEU A 137 -0.37 1.26 -5.21
C LEU A 137 -0.46 0.23 -4.08
N VAL A 138 0.00 0.58 -2.89
CA VAL A 138 -0.03 -0.30 -1.73
C VAL A 138 -1.41 -0.26 -1.08
N LEU A 139 -2.13 -1.39 -1.18
CA LEU A 139 -3.52 -1.50 -0.71
C LEU A 139 -3.62 -1.64 0.81
N ASP A 140 -2.64 -2.30 1.42
CA ASP A 140 -2.44 -2.41 2.87
C ASP A 140 -0.96 -2.54 3.18
N GLY A 141 -0.56 -2.12 4.38
CA GLY A 141 0.83 -2.22 4.83
C GLY A 141 1.66 -0.96 4.61
N ASN A 142 1.05 0.16 4.20
CA ASN A 142 1.73 1.45 3.95
C ASN A 142 2.72 1.85 5.06
N HIS A 143 2.26 1.94 6.32
CA HIS A 143 3.14 2.30 7.44
C HIS A 143 4.28 1.29 7.66
N ARG A 144 3.99 -0.01 7.48
CA ARG A 144 4.97 -1.09 7.64
C ARG A 144 6.01 -1.06 6.54
N LEU A 145 5.61 -0.76 5.30
CA LEU A 145 6.53 -0.62 4.17
C LEU A 145 7.44 0.59 4.34
N VAL A 146 6.89 1.75 4.73
CA VAL A 146 7.70 2.97 4.97
C VAL A 146 8.71 2.73 6.11
N ALA A 147 8.26 2.13 7.21
CA ALA A 147 9.12 1.74 8.32
C ALA A 147 10.23 0.77 7.86
N LEU A 148 9.86 -0.23 7.07
CA LEU A 148 10.78 -1.21 6.52
C LEU A 148 11.86 -0.55 5.64
N LEU A 149 11.46 0.33 4.73
CA LEU A 149 12.37 1.04 3.84
C LEU A 149 13.36 1.92 4.60
N ARG A 150 12.95 2.54 5.72
CA ARG A 150 13.86 3.29 6.61
C ARG A 150 14.90 2.39 7.28
N LEU A 151 14.48 1.23 7.76
CA LEU A 151 15.39 0.27 8.38
C LEU A 151 16.39 -0.29 7.37
N VAL A 152 15.94 -0.71 6.18
CA VAL A 152 16.81 -1.27 5.13
C VAL A 152 17.83 -0.25 4.62
N ALA A 153 17.49 1.05 4.61
CA ALA A 153 18.42 2.10 4.22
C ALA A 153 19.68 2.18 5.12
N THR A 154 19.58 1.71 6.37
CA THR A 154 20.66 1.81 7.37
C THR A 154 21.07 0.44 7.96
N GLY A 155 20.38 -0.63 7.59
CA GLY A 155 20.48 -1.94 8.22
C GLY A 155 20.57 -3.10 7.21
N PRO A 156 20.27 -4.34 7.65
CA PRO A 156 20.26 -5.49 6.76
C PRO A 156 19.11 -5.41 5.76
N GLY A 157 19.28 -6.09 4.60
CA GLY A 157 18.22 -6.23 3.62
C GLY A 157 16.98 -6.93 4.17
N ALA A 158 15.85 -6.72 3.51
CA ALA A 158 14.56 -7.30 3.88
C ALA A 158 13.94 -8.09 2.72
N ALA A 159 12.88 -8.84 3.00
CA ALA A 159 12.09 -9.49 1.97
C ALA A 159 10.64 -9.00 1.98
N VAL A 160 10.11 -8.75 0.79
CA VAL A 160 8.69 -8.44 0.56
C VAL A 160 8.07 -9.59 -0.22
N HIS A 161 6.98 -10.13 0.32
CA HIS A 161 6.10 -11.08 -0.36
C HIS A 161 4.91 -10.29 -0.93
N GLU A 162 4.99 -9.91 -2.20
CA GLU A 162 3.98 -9.10 -2.89
C GLU A 162 2.84 -9.97 -3.44
N PHE A 163 1.61 -9.51 -3.24
CA PHE A 163 0.41 -10.02 -3.91
C PHE A 163 -0.10 -8.92 -4.84
N ARG A 164 0.40 -8.93 -6.08
CA ARG A 164 0.07 -7.91 -7.09
C ARG A 164 -1.24 -8.21 -7.76
N VAL A 165 -2.19 -7.30 -7.63
CA VAL A 165 -3.48 -7.30 -8.31
C VAL A 165 -3.35 -6.45 -9.58
N SER A 166 -3.60 -7.04 -10.74
CA SER A 166 -3.80 -6.32 -11.99
C SER A 166 -5.29 -6.32 -12.31
N ALA A 167 -5.88 -5.15 -12.46
CA ALA A 167 -7.30 -4.96 -12.76
C ALA A 167 -7.47 -3.74 -13.70
N PRO A 168 -8.58 -3.60 -14.42
CA PRO A 168 -8.88 -2.39 -15.15
C PRO A 168 -8.84 -1.17 -14.22
N LEU A 169 -8.10 -0.15 -14.64
CA LEU A 169 -8.03 1.12 -13.93
C LEU A 169 -9.32 1.90 -14.19
N ASP A 170 -10.32 1.65 -13.34
CA ASP A 170 -11.65 2.25 -13.39
C ASP A 170 -11.85 3.17 -12.18
N PRO A 171 -12.22 4.46 -12.35
CA PRO A 171 -12.51 5.36 -11.24
C PRO A 171 -13.63 4.86 -10.30
N LYS A 172 -14.52 3.96 -10.79
CA LYS A 172 -15.53 3.29 -9.95
C LYS A 172 -14.92 2.22 -9.06
N LEU A 173 -13.78 1.65 -9.43
CA LEU A 173 -13.03 0.70 -8.62
C LEU A 173 -12.14 1.43 -7.60
N LEU A 174 -11.54 2.55 -8.00
CA LEU A 174 -10.65 3.37 -7.19
C LEU A 174 -11.02 4.87 -7.37
N PRO A 175 -11.76 5.50 -6.46
CA PRO A 175 -12.27 6.87 -6.64
C PRO A 175 -11.18 7.93 -6.84
N ASP A 176 -10.01 7.74 -6.25
CA ASP A 176 -8.85 8.60 -6.38
C ASP A 176 -7.94 8.21 -7.55
N LEU A 177 -8.38 7.30 -8.45
CA LEU A 177 -7.61 6.82 -9.60
C LEU A 177 -6.96 7.94 -10.43
N HIS A 178 -7.65 9.07 -10.59
CA HIS A 178 -7.19 10.21 -11.37
C HIS A 178 -5.86 10.82 -10.89
N HIS A 179 -5.47 10.58 -9.63
CA HIS A 179 -4.15 10.97 -9.12
C HIS A 179 -3.04 9.98 -9.46
N TRP A 180 -3.40 8.76 -9.89
CA TRP A 180 -2.50 7.63 -10.08
C TRP A 180 -2.21 7.31 -11.53
N VAL A 181 -3.19 7.54 -12.41
CA VAL A 181 -2.99 7.45 -13.85
C VAL A 181 -2.48 8.79 -14.35
N ALA A 182 -1.33 8.77 -15.02
CA ALA A 182 -0.94 9.93 -15.81
C ALA A 182 -1.85 9.96 -17.05
N ASP A 183 -2.20 11.15 -17.54
CA ASP A 183 -2.80 11.31 -18.87
C ASP A 183 -1.88 10.75 -19.97
#